data_AF-A0A8B8ASA5-F1
#
_entry.id   AF-A0A8B8ASA5-F1
#
_cell.length_a   1.000
_cell.length_b   1.000
_cell.length_c   1.000
_cell.angle_alpha   90.00
_cell.angle_beta   90.00
_cell.angle_gamma   90.00
#
_symmetry.space_group_name_H-M   'P 1'
#
loop_
_entity.id
_entity.type
_entity.pdbx_description
1 polymer ?
#
loop_
_entity_poly.entity_id
_entity_poly.type
_entity_poly.pdbx_seq_one_letter_code
_entity_poly.pdbx_strand_id
1 'polypeptide(L)'
;MPCRYPSYGTGCQSECNCSEMNCNSHTGCKDGSPTLTPKSSTTKTEVDLIDKTSSPAKDCSLGYTGNRCEIPCRYPGFGKGCQSDCNCTEKLCNHITGCNVTSAICSSEKDSSHGVMIYSIVIGLLLLLTIVQFSVYFYLLYCFRTGRIFLTFSFKV
;
A
#
# COMPACT_ATOMS: atom_id res chain seq x y z
N MET A 1 -8.18 23.64 -7.54
CA MET A 1 -8.56 23.69 -6.12
C MET A 1 -7.75 24.77 -5.42
N PRO A 2 -8.31 25.47 -4.41
CA PRO A 2 -7.54 26.39 -3.57
C PRO A 2 -6.57 25.62 -2.67
N CYS A 3 -5.39 26.17 -2.43
CA CYS A 3 -4.42 25.65 -1.46
C CYS A 3 -4.98 25.71 -0.03
N ARG A 4 -4.62 24.71 0.80
CA ARG A 4 -4.87 24.75 2.24
C ARG A 4 -3.82 25.63 2.92
N TYR A 5 -4.25 26.42 3.89
CA TYR A 5 -3.34 27.14 4.79
C TYR A 5 -2.34 26.16 5.44
N PRO A 6 -1.04 26.51 5.55
CA PRO A 6 -0.42 27.80 5.24
C PRO A 6 0.04 27.96 3.77
N SER A 7 -0.26 27.04 2.86
CA SER A 7 0.25 27.06 1.50
C SER A 7 -0.55 27.97 0.55
N TYR A 8 0.14 28.57 -0.41
CA TYR A 8 -0.45 29.37 -1.49
C TYR A 8 0.35 29.28 -2.80
N GLY A 9 -0.19 29.85 -3.88
CA GLY A 9 0.48 29.97 -5.17
C GLY A 9 0.16 28.82 -6.14
N THR A 10 0.74 28.86 -7.33
CA THR A 10 0.56 27.82 -8.34
C THR A 10 1.23 26.53 -7.88
N GLY A 11 0.44 25.50 -7.57
CA GLY A 11 0.92 24.22 -7.04
C GLY A 11 1.19 24.20 -5.54
N CYS A 12 0.76 25.22 -4.79
CA CYS A 12 0.82 25.27 -3.32
C CYS A 12 2.24 25.10 -2.73
N GLN A 13 3.25 25.66 -3.40
CA GLN A 13 4.66 25.55 -2.99
C GLN A 13 5.17 26.76 -2.20
N SER A 14 4.35 27.81 -2.05
CA SER A 14 4.68 28.98 -1.23
C SER A 14 3.94 28.92 0.11
N GLU A 15 4.51 29.51 1.16
CA GLU A 15 3.96 29.44 2.52
C GLU A 15 3.69 30.84 3.09
N CYS A 16 2.51 31.03 3.67
CA CYS A 16 2.06 32.30 4.25
C CYS A 16 2.73 32.55 5.61
N ASN A 17 3.37 33.71 5.75
CA ASN A 17 3.96 34.21 7.00
C ASN A 17 3.05 35.19 7.76
N CYS A 18 1.75 35.13 7.52
CA CYS A 18 0.70 35.95 8.13
C CYS A 18 -0.42 35.03 8.66
N SER A 19 -1.33 35.57 9.47
CA SER A 19 -2.46 34.79 10.00
C SER A 19 -3.37 34.25 8.90
N GLU A 20 -4.04 33.12 9.17
CA GLU A 20 -4.93 32.43 8.22
C GLU A 20 -5.99 33.34 7.60
N MET A 21 -6.57 34.24 8.41
CA MET A 21 -7.57 35.21 7.93
C MET A 21 -7.03 36.21 6.88
N ASN A 22 -5.71 36.36 6.79
CA ASN A 22 -5.03 37.28 5.87
C ASN A 22 -4.20 36.57 4.79
N CYS A 23 -4.26 35.24 4.73
CA CYS A 23 -3.56 34.42 3.75
C CYS A 23 -4.52 34.01 2.62
N ASN A 24 -4.27 34.49 1.41
CA ASN A 24 -4.98 34.07 0.21
C ASN A 24 -4.29 32.85 -0.41
N SER A 25 -5.05 31.83 -0.78
CA SER A 25 -4.52 30.58 -1.35
C SER A 25 -3.85 30.70 -2.73
N HIS A 26 -3.99 31.84 -3.42
CA HIS A 26 -3.33 32.12 -4.69
C HIS A 26 -2.21 33.16 -4.56
N THR A 27 -2.44 34.23 -3.81
CA THR A 27 -1.51 35.38 -3.74
C THR A 27 -0.74 35.50 -2.43
N GLY A 28 -1.07 34.71 -1.42
CA GLY A 28 -0.42 34.74 -0.11
C GLY A 28 -0.90 35.88 0.77
N CYS A 29 0.01 36.50 1.51
CA CYS A 29 -0.31 37.57 2.44
C CYS A 29 -0.56 38.90 1.71
N LYS A 30 -1.56 39.67 2.16
CA LYS A 30 -1.75 41.06 1.68
C LYS A 30 -0.66 41.98 2.22
N ASP A 31 -0.17 42.90 1.40
CA ASP A 31 0.79 43.95 1.82
C ASP A 31 0.23 44.72 3.04
N GLY A 32 1.05 44.85 4.09
CA GLY A 32 0.63 45.44 5.36
C GLY A 32 -0.04 44.49 6.35
N SER A 33 -0.17 43.19 6.04
CA SER A 33 -0.57 42.19 7.04
C SER A 33 0.46 42.10 8.15
N PRO A 34 0.03 41.98 9.43
CA PRO A 34 0.96 41.77 10.53
C PRO A 34 1.71 40.45 10.28
N THR A 35 3.00 40.55 9.99
CA THR A 35 3.88 39.38 9.90
C THR A 35 3.91 38.71 11.26
N LEU A 36 3.74 37.40 11.29
CA LEU A 36 4.04 36.63 12.49
C LEU A 36 5.57 36.64 12.64
N THR A 37 6.11 37.67 13.29
CA THR A 37 7.54 37.67 13.65
C THR A 37 7.82 36.43 14.49
N PRO A 38 8.92 35.69 14.23
CA PRO A 38 9.32 34.61 15.10
C PRO A 38 9.56 35.19 16.49
N LYS A 39 8.74 34.78 17.46
CA LYS A 39 8.91 35.11 18.87
C LYS A 39 10.14 34.35 19.38
N SER A 40 11.33 34.84 19.05
CA SER A 40 12.59 34.51 19.73
C SER A 40 13.11 35.78 20.38
N SER A 41 12.50 36.11 21.52
CA SER A 41 13.05 36.91 22.61
C SER A 41 12.01 36.87 23.71
N THR A 42 11.82 35.69 24.29
CA THR A 42 11.31 35.60 25.65
C THR A 42 12.25 36.45 26.50
N THR A 43 11.76 37.58 27.00
CA THR A 43 12.27 38.19 28.23
C THR A 43 12.13 37.11 29.31
N LYS A 44 13.20 36.35 29.50
CA LYS A 44 13.31 35.30 30.52
C LYS A 44 13.56 36.02 31.85
N THR A 45 12.50 36.28 32.60
CA THR A 45 12.64 36.42 34.05
C THR A 45 12.49 35.01 34.62
N GLU A 46 13.64 34.47 35.04
CA GLU A 46 13.91 33.68 36.23
C GLU A 46 12.92 32.60 36.73
N VAL A 47 13.50 31.45 37.13
CA VAL A 47 12.92 30.25 37.77
C VAL A 47 12.30 29.28 36.75
N ASP A 48 12.90 28.15 36.37
CA ASP A 48 13.64 27.16 37.15
C ASP A 48 14.61 26.38 36.23
N LEU A 49 15.83 26.13 36.71
CA LEU A 49 16.79 25.22 36.08
C LEU A 49 16.52 23.82 36.63
N ILE A 50 16.26 22.83 35.78
CA ILE A 50 16.93 21.51 35.82
C ILE A 50 16.77 20.86 34.44
N ASP A 51 17.93 20.66 33.82
CA ASP A 51 18.19 19.88 32.63
C ASP A 51 17.78 18.41 32.82
N LYS A 52 16.96 17.89 31.90
CA LYS A 52 17.01 16.48 31.47
C LYS A 52 16.73 16.41 29.98
N THR A 53 17.80 16.22 29.21
CA THR A 53 17.82 15.63 27.85
C THR A 53 16.56 14.83 27.46
N SER A 54 15.80 15.29 26.45
CA SER A 54 14.90 14.52 25.54
C SER A 54 13.94 15.54 24.89
N SER A 55 13.55 15.54 23.61
CA SER A 55 13.64 14.64 22.48
C SER A 55 13.27 15.46 21.23
N PRO A 56 13.66 15.05 20.01
CA PRO A 56 13.18 15.69 18.77
C PRO A 56 11.65 15.58 18.69
N ALA A 57 11.02 16.45 17.89
CA ALA A 57 9.60 16.46 17.50
C ALA A 57 8.69 15.48 18.25
N LYS A 58 7.74 15.99 19.07
CA LYS A 58 6.71 15.18 19.71
C LYS A 58 5.89 14.41 18.65
N ASP A 59 6.40 13.27 18.23
CA ASP A 59 5.71 12.34 17.35
C ASP A 59 4.59 11.72 18.19
N CYS A 60 3.36 12.10 17.88
CA CYS A 60 2.19 11.50 18.49
C CYS A 60 2.05 10.04 18.06
N SER A 61 1.41 9.25 18.93
CA SER A 61 0.99 7.89 18.60
C SER A 61 0.18 7.87 17.31
N LEU A 62 0.23 6.74 16.60
CA LEU A 62 -0.51 6.54 15.35
C LEU A 62 -1.97 6.95 15.51
N GLY A 63 -2.47 7.75 14.57
CA GLY A 63 -3.84 8.20 14.55
C GLY A 63 -4.18 9.36 15.48
N TYR A 64 -3.18 10.01 16.09
CA TYR A 64 -3.37 11.18 16.95
C TYR A 64 -2.45 12.34 16.56
N THR A 65 -2.92 13.55 16.87
CA THR A 65 -2.25 14.83 16.60
C THR A 65 -2.55 15.85 17.70
N GLY A 66 -1.99 17.06 17.56
CA GLY A 66 -2.10 18.16 18.51
C GLY A 66 -0.94 18.22 19.50
N ASN A 67 -0.84 19.35 20.21
CA ASN A 67 0.30 19.68 21.08
C ASN A 67 0.51 18.67 22.23
N ARG A 68 -0.55 17.91 22.54
CA ARG A 68 -0.62 16.88 23.59
C ARG A 68 -1.12 15.52 23.06
N CYS A 69 -1.18 15.32 21.74
CA CYS A 69 -1.60 14.05 21.11
C CYS A 69 -3.02 13.59 21.50
N GLU A 70 -3.91 14.54 21.76
CA GLU A 70 -5.29 14.32 22.22
C GLU A 70 -6.31 14.31 21.08
N ILE A 71 -5.93 14.78 19.90
CA ILE A 71 -6.84 14.94 18.77
C ILE A 71 -6.70 13.72 17.87
N PRO A 72 -7.72 12.88 17.68
CA PRO A 72 -7.67 11.81 16.69
C PRO A 72 -7.60 12.39 15.27
N CYS A 73 -6.97 11.66 14.35
CA CYS A 73 -6.93 12.08 12.95
C CYS A 73 -8.35 12.25 12.39
N ARG A 74 -8.57 13.39 11.71
CA ARG A 74 -9.84 13.68 11.05
C ARG A 74 -9.86 13.04 9.68
N TYR A 75 -11.03 12.53 9.27
CA TYR A 75 -11.24 12.01 7.92
C TYR A 75 -10.80 13.03 6.85
N PRO A 76 -10.08 12.62 5.80
CA PRO A 76 -9.68 11.24 5.47
C PRO A 76 -8.38 10.76 6.13
N GLY A 77 -7.72 11.57 6.96
CA GLY A 77 -6.40 11.27 7.52
C GLY A 77 -6.39 10.14 8.54
N PHE A 78 -5.35 9.29 8.49
CA PHE A 78 -5.05 8.25 9.48
C PHE A 78 -3.53 8.02 9.61
N GLY A 79 -3.12 7.19 10.57
CA GLY A 79 -1.72 6.75 10.72
C GLY A 79 -0.81 7.79 11.37
N LYS A 80 0.50 7.70 11.15
CA LYS A 80 1.49 8.59 11.79
C LYS A 80 1.30 10.03 11.29
N GLY A 81 1.08 10.96 12.21
CA GLY A 81 0.89 12.39 11.88
C GLY A 81 -0.29 12.67 10.94
N CYS A 82 -1.25 11.73 10.81
CA CYS A 82 -2.38 11.84 9.88
C CYS A 82 -1.98 12.03 8.41
N GLN A 83 -0.82 11.50 7.99
CA GLN A 83 -0.29 11.67 6.63
C GLN A 83 -0.82 10.64 5.62
N SER A 84 -1.60 9.65 6.06
CA SER A 84 -2.20 8.64 5.19
C SER A 84 -3.68 8.94 4.98
N ASP A 85 -4.22 8.65 3.79
CA ASP A 85 -5.62 8.94 3.44
C ASP A 85 -6.49 7.68 3.31
N CYS A 86 -7.63 7.66 3.97
CA CYS A 86 -8.65 6.63 3.83
C CYS A 86 -9.36 6.73 2.48
N ASN A 87 -9.38 5.61 1.75
CA ASN A 87 -10.15 5.45 0.51
C ASN A 87 -11.40 4.57 0.75
N CYS A 88 -12.16 4.92 1.79
CA CYS A 88 -13.40 4.27 2.20
C CYS A 88 -14.32 5.31 2.83
N THR A 89 -15.57 4.94 3.13
CA THR A 89 -16.48 5.84 3.83
C THR A 89 -15.95 6.18 5.22
N GLU A 90 -16.25 7.38 5.71
CA GLU A 90 -15.81 7.88 7.03
C GLU A 90 -16.12 6.88 8.16
N LYS A 91 -17.27 6.21 8.10
CA LYS A 91 -17.69 5.18 9.08
C LYS A 91 -16.76 3.97 9.15
N LEU A 92 -16.01 3.70 8.08
CA LEU A 92 -15.09 2.56 7.95
C LEU A 92 -13.63 2.99 8.10
N CYS A 93 -13.36 4.28 8.24
CA CYS A 93 -12.03 4.84 8.39
C CYS A 93 -11.68 4.95 9.89
N ASN A 94 -10.82 4.06 10.35
CA ASN A 94 -10.23 4.15 11.67
C ASN A 94 -9.03 5.10 11.65
N HIS A 95 -8.98 6.07 12.55
CA HIS A 95 -7.89 7.05 12.64
C HIS A 95 -6.50 6.42 12.82
N ILE A 96 -6.40 5.20 13.36
CA ILE A 96 -5.13 4.46 13.55
C ILE A 96 -4.81 3.59 12.33
N THR A 97 -5.74 2.71 11.96
CA THR A 97 -5.48 1.64 10.98
C THR A 97 -5.95 1.97 9.55
N GLY A 98 -6.67 3.07 9.36
CA GLY A 98 -7.28 3.43 8.09
C GLY A 98 -8.54 2.60 7.84
N CYS A 99 -8.76 2.19 6.60
CA CYS A 99 -9.96 1.46 6.21
C CYS A 99 -10.00 0.05 6.83
N ASN A 100 -11.05 -0.27 7.59
CA ASN A 100 -11.28 -1.62 8.07
C ASN A 100 -11.84 -2.47 6.92
N VAL A 101 -10.95 -3.08 6.13
CA VAL A 101 -11.29 -3.88 4.95
C VAL A 101 -11.84 -5.24 5.39
N THR A 102 -13.02 -5.27 6.01
CA THR A 102 -13.80 -6.50 6.17
C THR A 102 -14.91 -6.64 5.13
N SER A 103 -15.10 -5.62 4.26
CA SER A 103 -16.11 -5.69 3.19
C SER A 103 -15.81 -4.85 1.94
N ALA A 104 -14.59 -4.34 1.77
CA ALA A 104 -14.17 -3.67 0.54
C ALA A 104 -13.06 -4.47 -0.17
N ILE A 105 -13.34 -5.75 -0.44
CA ILE A 105 -12.72 -6.41 -1.60
C ILE A 105 -13.42 -5.83 -2.85
N CYS A 106 -13.01 -4.61 -3.20
CA CYS A 106 -12.85 -4.29 -4.62
C CYS A 106 -11.36 -4.32 -4.96
N SER A 107 -10.59 -5.17 -4.27
CA SER A 107 -9.42 -5.77 -4.90
C SER A 107 -9.98 -6.54 -6.09
N SER A 108 -9.55 -6.21 -7.29
CA SER A 108 -9.60 -7.18 -8.37
C SER A 108 -9.04 -8.48 -7.83
N GLU A 109 -9.89 -9.44 -7.52
CA GLU A 109 -9.52 -10.82 -7.27
C GLU A 109 -9.13 -11.40 -8.64
N LYS A 110 -8.01 -10.94 -9.16
CA LYS A 110 -7.19 -11.70 -10.10
C LYS A 110 -6.11 -12.41 -9.30
N ASP A 111 -6.50 -13.10 -8.23
CA ASP A 111 -5.66 -14.12 -7.66
C ASP A 111 -6.26 -15.50 -7.97
N SER A 112 -6.14 -15.85 -9.25
CA SER A 112 -6.24 -17.24 -9.70
C SER A 112 -5.18 -17.51 -10.75
N SER A 113 -3.98 -16.90 -10.61
CA SER A 113 -2.91 -17.12 -11.58
C SER A 113 -2.13 -18.41 -11.28
N HIS A 114 -1.95 -18.81 -10.01
CA HIS A 114 -1.29 -20.07 -9.68
C HIS A 114 -2.14 -21.32 -10.02
N GLY A 115 -3.45 -21.27 -9.78
CA GLY A 115 -4.34 -22.42 -10.04
C GLY A 115 -4.48 -22.75 -11.52
N VAL A 116 -4.59 -21.72 -12.37
CA VAL A 116 -4.74 -21.89 -13.82
C VAL A 116 -3.45 -22.44 -14.44
N MET A 117 -2.28 -21.93 -14.04
CA MET A 117 -0.99 -22.40 -14.56
C MET A 117 -0.69 -23.85 -14.17
N ILE A 118 -1.01 -24.25 -12.95
CA ILE A 118 -0.84 -25.64 -12.49
C ILE A 118 -1.76 -26.59 -13.27
N TYR A 119 -3.03 -26.20 -13.50
CA TYR A 119 -3.98 -27.03 -14.24
C TYR A 119 -3.54 -27.27 -15.69
N SER A 120 -3.03 -26.24 -16.37
CA SER A 120 -2.49 -26.36 -17.73
C SER A 120 -1.28 -27.30 -17.81
N ILE A 121 -0.37 -27.25 -16.84
CA ILE A 121 0.80 -28.15 -16.79
C ILE A 121 0.36 -29.61 -16.59
N VAL A 122 -0.56 -29.87 -15.67
CA VAL A 122 -1.06 -31.22 -15.39
C VAL A 122 -1.76 -31.82 -16.62
N ILE A 123 -2.61 -31.06 -17.31
CA ILE A 123 -3.26 -31.52 -18.55
C ILE A 123 -2.21 -31.86 -19.62
N GLY A 124 -1.19 -31.01 -19.79
CA GLY A 124 -0.12 -31.27 -20.75
C GLY A 124 0.59 -32.60 -20.49
N LEU A 125 0.93 -32.89 -19.24
CA LEU A 125 1.60 -34.14 -18.86
C LEU A 125 0.70 -35.37 -19.07
N LEU A 126 -0.60 -35.28 -18.75
CA LEU A 126 -1.55 -36.37 -18.98
C LEU A 126 -1.70 -36.68 -20.49
N LEU A 127 -1.79 -35.64 -21.33
CA LEU A 127 -1.87 -35.82 -22.78
C LEU A 127 -0.59 -36.45 -23.35
N LEU A 128 0.60 -36.04 -22.89
CA LEU A 128 1.85 -36.65 -23.31
C LEU A 128 1.94 -38.13 -22.92
N LEU A 129 1.55 -38.50 -21.69
CA LEU A 129 1.56 -39.90 -21.25
C LEU A 129 0.59 -40.77 -22.03
N THR A 130 -0.61 -40.25 -22.34
CA THR A 130 -1.59 -40.99 -23.16
C THR A 130 -1.09 -41.23 -24.60
N ILE A 131 -0.43 -40.24 -25.21
CA ILE A 131 0.17 -40.38 -26.54
C ILE A 131 1.28 -41.45 -26.51
N VAL A 132 2.20 -41.39 -25.54
CA VAL A 132 3.27 -42.39 -25.42
C VAL A 132 2.69 -43.79 -25.24
N GLN A 133 1.70 -43.96 -24.36
CA GLN A 133 1.05 -45.24 -24.12
C GLN A 133 0.38 -45.79 -25.39
N PHE A 134 -0.31 -44.93 -26.13
CA PHE A 134 -0.94 -45.29 -27.38
C PHE A 134 0.11 -45.67 -28.44
N SER A 135 1.19 -44.91 -28.58
CA SER A 135 2.29 -45.24 -29.48
C SER A 135 2.93 -46.59 -29.17
N VAL A 136 3.18 -46.90 -27.89
CA VAL A 136 3.71 -48.21 -27.46
C VAL A 136 2.72 -49.32 -27.77
N TYR A 137 1.42 -49.13 -27.48
CA TYR A 137 0.39 -50.11 -27.79
C TYR A 137 0.31 -50.42 -29.29
N PHE A 138 0.33 -49.38 -30.14
CA PHE A 138 0.34 -49.55 -31.60
C PHE A 138 1.61 -50.23 -32.08
N TYR A 139 2.76 -49.90 -31.49
CA TYR A 139 4.02 -50.58 -31.80
C TYR A 139 3.99 -52.06 -31.43
N LEU A 140 3.45 -52.41 -30.26
CA LEU A 140 3.26 -53.81 -29.86
C LEU A 140 2.28 -54.54 -30.76
N LEU A 141 1.14 -53.92 -31.13
CA LEU A 141 0.20 -54.50 -32.09
C LEU A 141 0.85 -54.71 -33.47
N TYR A 142 1.66 -53.75 -33.92
CA TYR A 142 2.41 -53.86 -35.16
C TYR A 142 3.40 -55.02 -35.09
N CYS A 143 4.22 -55.11 -34.03
CA CYS A 143 5.17 -56.21 -33.87
C CYS A 143 4.48 -57.58 -33.72
N PHE A 144 3.28 -57.63 -33.12
CA PHE A 144 2.46 -58.84 -33.07
C PHE A 144 1.96 -59.23 -34.47
N ARG A 145 1.43 -58.28 -35.24
CA ARG A 145 0.97 -58.51 -36.61
C ARG A 145 2.09 -58.93 -37.56
N THR A 146 3.27 -58.35 -37.44
CA THR A 146 4.44 -58.70 -38.27
C THR A 146 5.14 -59.97 -37.75
N GLY A 147 4.62 -60.63 -36.71
CA GLY A 147 5.17 -61.87 -36.16
C GLY A 147 6.55 -61.74 -35.52
N ARG A 148 7.03 -60.52 -35.26
CA ARG A 148 8.38 -60.28 -34.71
C ARG A 148 8.47 -60.42 -33.19
N ILE A 149 7.35 -60.39 -32.46
CA ILE A 149 7.33 -60.61 -31.00
C ILE A 149 7.70 -62.05 -30.62
N PHE A 150 7.40 -63.04 -31.47
CA PHE A 150 7.75 -64.44 -31.22
C PHE A 150 9.28 -64.71 -31.27
N LEU A 151 10.08 -63.78 -31.80
CA LEU A 151 11.54 -63.95 -31.89
C LEU A 151 12.30 -63.38 -30.69
N THR A 152 11.67 -62.57 -29.81
CA THR A 152 12.35 -62.03 -28.61
C THR A 152 11.97 -62.73 -27.31
N PHE A 153 10.87 -63.49 -27.28
CA PHE A 153 10.47 -64.28 -26.09
C PHE A 153 10.96 -65.74 -26.10
N SER A 154 11.58 -66.20 -27.18
CA SER A 154 12.28 -67.48 -27.22
C SER A 154 13.78 -67.27 -27.10
N PHE A 155 14.30 -67.04 -25.88
CA PHE A 155 15.65 -67.44 -25.41
C PHE A 155 15.94 -66.82 -24.04
N LYS A 156 15.40 -67.39 -22.94
CA LYS A 156 16.04 -67.45 -21.60
C LYS A 156 15.16 -68.22 -20.59
N VAL A 157 14.96 -69.53 -20.78
CA VAL A 157 15.00 -70.58 -19.73
C VAL A 157 15.57 -71.81 -20.38
#